data_AF-A0A842VGR5-F1
#
_entry.id   AF-A0A842VGR5-F1
#
_cell.length_a   1.000
_cell.length_b   1.000
_cell.length_c   1.000
_cell.angle_alpha   90.00
_cell.angle_beta   90.00
_cell.angle_gamma   90.00
#
_symmetry.space_group_name_H-M   'P 1'
#
loop_
_entity.id
_entity.type
_entity.pdbx_description
1 polymer ?
#
loop_
_entity_poly.entity_id
_entity_poly.type
_entity_poly.pdbx_seq_one_letter_code
_entity_poly.pdbx_strand_id
1 'polypeptide(L)' 'MKINIEIDDKLMELALKTTGLKTKREVVEEGLKTLIRIKSQSKLKSLRGKLHWEGDIEQIRNSIKNE' A
#
# COMPACT_ATOMS: atom_id res chain seq x y z
N MET A 1 -13.77 8.71 16.66
CA MET A 1 -14.44 7.62 17.40
C MET A 1 -13.44 7.00 18.35
N LYS A 2 -13.80 6.77 19.61
CA LYS A 2 -12.95 6.05 20.57
C LYS A 2 -13.46 4.61 20.65
N ILE A 3 -12.57 3.65 20.47
CA ILE A 3 -12.88 2.22 20.50
C ILE A 3 -11.86 1.56 21.42
N ASN A 4 -12.31 0.61 22.23
CA ASN A 4 -11.43 -0.24 23.01
C ASN A 4 -11.21 -1.52 22.21
N ILE A 5 -9.97 -1.77 21.81
CA ILE A 5 -9.56 -2.94 21.02
C ILE A 5 -8.32 -3.53 21.66
N GLU A 6 -8.27 -4.87 21.70
CA GLU A 6 -7.10 -5.61 22.17
C GLU A 6 -6.16 -5.86 20.99
N ILE A 7 -4.90 -5.47 21.13
CA ILE A 7 -3.86 -5.61 20.10
C ILE A 7 -2.63 -6.19 20.78
N ASP A 8 -1.95 -7.12 20.10
CA ASP A 8 -0.68 -7.66 20.55
C ASP A 8 0.36 -6.54 20.73
N ASP A 9 0.95 -6.46 21.92
CA ASP A 9 1.89 -5.40 22.28
C ASP A 9 3.18 -5.46 21.45
N LYS A 10 3.68 -6.66 21.12
CA LYS A 10 4.89 -6.81 20.29
C LYS A 10 4.64 -6.31 18.88
N LEU A 11 3.45 -6.57 18.33
CA LEU A 11 3.03 -6.05 17.03
C LEU A 11 3.00 -4.52 17.03
N MET A 12 2.39 -3.90 18.05
CA MET A 12 2.31 -2.45 18.17
C MET A 12 3.71 -1.82 18.32
N GLU A 13 4.57 -2.44 19.12
CA GLU A 13 5.93 -1.96 19.34
C GLU A 13 6.78 -2.03 18.05
N LEU A 14 6.67 -3.13 17.31
CA LEU A 14 7.31 -3.28 16.00
C LEU A 14 6.79 -2.23 15.01
N ALA A 15 5.48 -1.99 14.98
CA ALA A 15 4.88 -1.01 14.10
C ALA A 15 5.36 0.42 14.43
N LEU A 16 5.42 0.79 15.72
CA LEU A 16 5.97 2.08 16.16
C LEU A 16 7.43 2.25 15.76
N LYS A 17 8.28 1.23 16.00
CA LYS A 17 9.71 1.27 15.64
C LYS A 17 9.92 1.36 14.13
N THR A 18 9.13 0.64 13.34
CA THR A 18 9.29 0.57 11.88
C THR A 18 8.75 1.81 11.18
N THR A 19 7.63 2.36 11.66
CA THR A 19 6.98 3.53 11.04
C THR A 19 7.52 4.86 11.56
N GLY A 20 8.18 4.88 12.73
CA GLY A 20 8.65 6.10 13.38
C GLY A 20 7.53 6.96 13.97
N LEU A 21 6.30 6.43 14.04
CA LEU A 21 5.14 7.14 14.58
C LEU A 21 5.21 7.23 16.10
N LYS A 22 4.62 8.28 16.66
CA LYS A 22 4.77 8.61 18.10
C LYS A 22 3.70 7.95 18.95
N THR A 23 2.52 7.70 18.39
CA THR A 23 1.37 7.23 19.16
C THR A 23 0.75 5.95 18.59
N LYS A 24 0.21 5.12 19.48
CA LYS A 24 -0.56 3.91 19.09
C LYS A 24 -1.73 4.28 18.16
N ARG A 25 -2.34 5.45 18.35
CA ARG A 25 -3.44 5.94 17.50
C ARG A 25 -2.99 6.16 16.07
N GLU A 26 -1.89 6.87 15.86
CA GLU A 26 -1.36 7.16 14.52
C GLU A 26 -1.03 5.86 13.77
N VAL A 27 -0.41 4.90 14.45
CA VAL A 27 -0.10 3.58 13.88
C VAL A 27 -1.37 2.86 13.40
N VAL A 28 -2.42 2.85 14.23
CA VAL A 28 -3.69 2.23 13.85
C VAL A 28 -4.33 2.97 12.67
N GLU A 29 -4.32 4.30 12.68
CA GLU A 29 -4.92 5.11 11.62
C GLU A 29 -4.20 4.92 10.27
N GLU A 30 -2.87 4.92 10.27
CA GLU A 30 -2.07 4.62 9.08
C GLU A 30 -2.20 3.16 8.62
N GLY A 31 -2.30 2.22 9.56
CA GLY A 31 -2.57 0.81 9.26
C GLY A 31 -3.90 0.62 8.51
N LEU A 32 -4.96 1.29 8.97
CA LEU A 32 -6.28 1.26 8.32
C LEU A 32 -6.26 1.90 6.94
N LYS A 33 -5.63 3.07 6.78
CA LYS A 33 -5.45 3.72 5.46
C LYS A 33 -4.70 2.80 4.49
N THR A 34 -3.64 2.16 4.97
CA THR A 34 -2.83 1.23 4.18
C THR A 34 -3.65 0.02 3.74
N LEU A 35 -4.45 -0.56 4.63
CA LEU A 35 -5.32 -1.68 4.31
C LEU A 35 -6.32 -1.32 3.20
N ILE A 36 -6.96 -0.16 3.29
CA ILE A 36 -7.87 0.35 2.26
C ILE A 36 -7.13 0.52 0.93
N ARG A 37 -5.95 1.14 0.96
CA ARG A 37 -5.12 1.37 -0.23
C ARG A 37 -4.68 0.07 -0.91
N ILE A 38 -4.37 -0.98 -0.15
CA ILE A 38 -4.02 -2.29 -0.70
C ILE A 38 -5.24 -2.95 -1.34
N LYS A 39 -6.40 -2.89 -0.67
CA LYS A 39 -7.63 -3.48 -1.17
C LYS A 39 -8.17 -2.75 -2.40
N SER A 40 -8.11 -1.42 -2.46
CA SER A 40 -8.48 -0.67 -3.67
C SER A 40 -7.62 -1.05 -4.87
N GLN A 41 -6.31 -1.24 -4.68
CA GLN A 41 -5.41 -1.74 -5.73
C GLN A 41 -5.71 -3.18 -6.16
N SER A 42 -6.22 -4.04 -5.28
CA SER A 42 -6.66 -5.38 -5.68
C SER A 42 -7.82 -5.34 -6.69
N LYS A 43 -8.66 -4.30 -6.66
CA LYS A 43 -9.70 -4.09 -7.68
C LYS A 43 -9.10 -3.79 -9.04
N LEU A 44 -8.01 -3.00 -9.10
CA LEU A 44 -7.22 -2.81 -10.32
C LEU A 44 -6.59 -4.12 -10.82
N LYS A 45 -6.13 -5.00 -9.91
CA LYS A 45 -5.63 -6.33 -10.29
C LYS A 45 -6.69 -7.17 -11.02
N SER A 46 -7.98 -6.96 -10.75
CA SER A 46 -9.05 -7.67 -11.46
C SER A 46 -9.24 -7.23 -12.93
N LEU A 47 -8.65 -6.10 -13.32
CA LEU A 47 -8.62 -5.60 -14.69
C LEU A 47 -7.41 -6.16 -15.48
N ARG A 48 -6.51 -6.89 -14.82
CA ARG A 48 -5.36 -7.55 -15.46
C ARG A 48 -5.87 -8.54 -16.52
N GLY A 49 -5.43 -8.37 -17.77
CA GLY A 49 -5.84 -9.19 -18.91
C GLY A 49 -7.19 -8.81 -19.54
N LYS A 50 -7.92 -7.83 -18.97
CA LYS A 50 -9.17 -7.31 -19.54
C LYS A 50 -8.99 -5.99 -20.28
N LEU A 51 -7.91 -5.27 -19.99
CA LEU A 51 -7.59 -4.01 -20.64
C LEU A 51 -6.76 -4.28 -21.89
N HIS A 52 -7.25 -3.78 -23.04
CA HIS A 52 -6.46 -3.73 -24.26
C HIS A 52 -5.37 -2.66 -24.08
N TRP A 53 -4.11 -3.07 -24.18
CA TRP A 53 -2.99 -2.15 -24.10
C TRP A 53 -2.70 -1.61 -25.50
N GLU A 54 -2.89 -0.31 -25.70
CA GLU A 54 -2.49 0.38 -26.93
C GLU A 54 -1.17 1.12 -26.67
N GLY A 55 -0.07 0.57 -27.20
CA GLY A 55 1.27 1.16 -27.11
C GLY A 55 2.37 0.16 -27.43
N ASP A 56 3.41 0.62 -28.14
CA ASP A 56 4.56 -0.22 -28.49
C ASP A 56 5.53 -0.33 -27.30
N ILE A 57 5.62 -1.52 -26.72
CA ILE A 57 6.46 -1.83 -25.56
C ILE A 57 7.95 -1.69 -25.91
N GLU A 58 8.34 -1.95 -27.15
CA GLU A 58 9.72 -1.82 -27.62
C GLU A 58 10.16 -0.35 -27.63
N GLN A 59 9.28 0.57 -28.06
CA GLN A 59 9.59 2.00 -28.06
C GLN A 59 9.87 2.54 -26.65
N ILE A 60 9.05 2.16 -25.67
CA ILE A 60 9.22 2.58 -24.26
C ILE A 60 10.53 2.03 -23.68
N ARG A 61 10.89 0.79 -24.02
CA ARG A 61 12.12 0.16 -23.53
C ARG A 61 13.39 0.78 -24.14
N ASN A 62 13.31 1.22 -25.39
CA ASN A 62 14.44 1.83 -26.09
C ASN A 62 14.67 3.29 -25.70
N SER A 63 13.65 4.03 -25.25
CA SER A 63 13.84 5.40 -24.75
C SER A 63 14.57 5.46 -23.41
N ILE A 64 14.47 4.41 -22.58
CA ILE A 64 15.10 4.34 -21.24
C ILE A 64 16.59 3.92 -21.32
N LYS A 65 17.03 3.31 -22.43
CA LYS A 65 18.41 2.83 -22.61
C LYS A 65 19.38 3.89 -23.16
N ASN A 66 18.88 5.07 -23.50
CA ASN A 66 19.66 6.14 -24.15
C ASN A 66 19.94 7.35 -23.23
N GLU A 67 19.80 7.19 -21.91
CA GLU A 67 20.35 8.07 -20.86
C GLU A 67 21.38 7.30 -20.02
#